data_AF-A0A7S3PAW1-F1
#
_entry.id   AF-A0A7S3PAW1-F1
#
_cell.length_a   1.000
_cell.length_b   1.000
_cell.length_c   1.000
_cell.angle_alpha   90.00
_cell.angle_beta   90.00
_cell.angle_gamma   90.00
#
_symmetry.space_group_name_H-M   'P 1'
#
loop_
_entity.id
_entity.type
_entity.pdbx_description
1 polymer ?
#
loop_
_entity_poly.entity_id
_entity_poly.type
_entity_poly.pdbx_seq_one_letter_code
_entity_poly.pdbx_strand_id
1 'polypeptide(L)'
;MDPAPTMAADRLNMSDEELKQIVKDDILKRQFLVTGNLTPEIYKPSATFTDEIDTYKMDQWMKGTQKLFVGEKSDVRLVGDVDVTPEKVEFRFDE
;
A
#
# COMPACT_ATOMS: atom_id res chain seq x y z
N MET A 1 -12.87 -11.41 11.22
CA MET A 1 -11.57 -11.91 10.70
C MET A 1 -11.80 -11.95 9.22
N ASP A 2 -11.40 -10.90 8.53
CA ASP A 2 -11.90 -10.56 7.20
C ASP A 2 -10.71 -10.27 6.27
N PRO A 3 -10.87 -10.51 4.96
CA PRO A 3 -9.77 -10.93 4.13
C PRO A 3 -8.90 -9.75 3.69
N ALA A 4 -7.64 -9.85 4.11
CA ALA A 4 -6.44 -9.59 3.34
C ALA A 4 -6.64 -9.30 1.83
N PRO A 5 -5.99 -8.27 1.24
CA PRO A 5 -5.96 -8.09 -0.22
C PRO A 5 -5.48 -9.36 -0.91
N THR A 6 -5.87 -9.60 -2.17
CA THR A 6 -5.47 -10.78 -2.95
C THR A 6 -4.52 -10.38 -4.08
N MET A 7 -3.25 -10.74 -3.98
CA MET A 7 -2.16 -10.41 -4.91
C MET A 7 -1.98 -11.46 -6.03
N ALA A 8 -1.20 -11.06 -7.06
CA ALA A 8 -0.81 -11.90 -8.20
C ALA A 8 0.36 -12.81 -7.87
N ALA A 9 0.11 -14.11 -7.91
CA ALA A 9 1.16 -15.09 -8.15
C ALA A 9 1.76 -14.99 -9.59
N ASP A 10 1.11 -14.30 -10.54
CA ASP A 10 1.34 -14.56 -11.97
C ASP A 10 2.00 -13.44 -12.80
N ARG A 11 2.53 -12.34 -12.24
CA ARG A 11 3.14 -11.30 -13.11
C ARG A 11 4.53 -10.73 -12.81
N LEU A 12 5.22 -11.09 -11.74
CA LEU A 12 6.62 -10.71 -11.60
C LEU A 12 7.36 -11.87 -10.92
N ASN A 13 8.46 -12.34 -11.51
CA ASN A 13 9.47 -13.17 -10.83
C ASN A 13 10.16 -12.32 -9.74
N MET A 14 9.39 -11.69 -8.87
CA MET A 14 9.83 -10.79 -7.82
C MET A 14 9.72 -11.53 -6.50
N SER A 15 10.77 -11.45 -5.72
CA SER A 15 10.80 -12.00 -4.37
C SER A 15 9.94 -11.18 -3.40
N ASP A 16 9.49 -11.81 -2.32
CA ASP A 16 8.79 -11.13 -1.23
C ASP A 16 9.61 -9.96 -0.67
N GLU A 17 10.94 -10.08 -0.65
CA GLU A 17 11.86 -9.04 -0.20
C GLU A 17 11.86 -7.81 -1.12
N GLU A 18 11.84 -8.03 -2.44
CA GLU A 18 11.74 -6.93 -3.42
C GLU A 18 10.38 -6.25 -3.34
N LEU A 19 9.29 -7.01 -3.22
CA LEU A 19 7.95 -6.46 -3.06
C LEU A 19 7.85 -5.62 -1.77
N LYS A 20 8.38 -6.15 -0.67
CA LYS A 20 8.47 -5.46 0.61
C LYS A 20 9.20 -4.12 0.47
N GLN A 21 10.34 -4.12 -0.23
CA GLN A 21 11.14 -2.90 -0.40
C GLN A 21 10.42 -1.84 -1.24
N ILE A 22 9.69 -2.24 -2.29
CA ILE A 22 8.89 -1.31 -3.10
C ILE A 22 7.80 -0.66 -2.24
N VAL A 23 7.09 -1.46 -1.43
CA VAL A 23 6.04 -0.94 -0.54
C VAL A 23 6.61 0.02 0.50
N LYS A 24 7.77 -0.28 1.09
CA LYS A 24 8.46 0.64 2.00
C LYS A 24 8.83 1.95 1.32
N ASP A 25 9.32 1.89 0.09
CA ASP A 25 9.68 3.07 -0.69
C ASP A 25 8.44 3.91 -1.06
N ASP A 26 7.32 3.27 -1.39
CA ASP A 26 6.03 3.94 -1.60
C ASP A 26 5.60 4.69 -0.33
N ILE A 27 5.71 4.07 0.84
CA ILE A 27 5.29 4.66 2.12
C ILE A 27 6.21 5.81 2.53
N LEU A 28 7.52 5.55 2.59
CA LEU A 28 8.46 6.46 3.26
C LEU A 28 9.08 7.49 2.32
N LYS A 29 9.36 7.10 1.05
CA LYS A 29 10.04 8.00 0.10
C LYS A 29 9.04 8.73 -0.79
N ARG A 30 8.06 8.02 -1.32
CA ARG A 30 7.01 8.62 -2.17
C ARG A 30 5.88 9.23 -1.35
N GLN A 31 5.80 8.91 -0.06
CA GLN A 31 4.73 9.36 0.84
C GLN A 31 3.36 9.11 0.20
N PHE A 32 3.11 7.88 -0.29
CA PHE A 32 1.96 7.61 -1.15
C PHE A 32 0.62 7.95 -0.49
N LEU A 33 0.52 7.92 0.85
CA LEU A 33 -0.67 8.37 1.58
C LEU A 33 -0.96 9.86 1.32
N VAL A 34 0.08 10.68 1.22
CA VAL A 34 -0.01 12.10 0.89
C VAL A 34 -0.14 12.33 -0.61
N THR A 35 0.65 11.63 -1.41
CA THR A 35 0.84 11.95 -2.84
C THR A 35 -0.05 11.13 -3.77
N GLY A 36 -0.67 10.06 -3.27
CA GLY A 36 -1.33 9.04 -4.09
C GLY A 36 -0.37 8.24 -4.99
N ASN A 37 0.95 8.43 -4.85
CA ASN A 37 1.96 7.89 -5.74
C ASN A 37 2.51 6.54 -5.24
N LEU A 38 1.74 5.47 -5.45
CA LEU A 38 2.20 4.09 -5.29
C LEU A 38 2.72 3.52 -6.60
N THR A 39 3.47 2.42 -6.53
CA THR A 39 3.94 1.67 -7.70
C THR A 39 2.81 0.76 -8.21
N PRO A 40 2.05 1.11 -9.26
CA PRO A 40 0.88 0.31 -9.67
C PRO A 40 1.25 -1.07 -10.22
N GLU A 41 2.49 -1.25 -10.70
CA GLU A 41 2.94 -2.48 -11.36
C GLU A 41 3.01 -3.69 -10.42
N ILE A 42 3.08 -3.47 -9.11
CA ILE A 42 3.10 -4.56 -8.11
C ILE A 42 1.70 -5.06 -7.74
N TYR A 43 0.63 -4.39 -8.20
CA TYR A 43 -0.75 -4.71 -7.87
C TYR A 43 -1.49 -5.34 -9.05
N LYS A 44 -2.39 -6.31 -8.76
CA LYS A 44 -3.39 -6.77 -9.74
C LYS A 44 -4.36 -5.63 -10.07
N PRO A 45 -4.93 -5.59 -11.28
CA PRO A 45 -6.05 -4.70 -11.58
C PRO A 45 -7.26 -4.90 -10.65
N SER A 46 -7.40 -6.10 -10.08
CA SER A 46 -8.43 -6.46 -9.10
C SER A 46 -8.03 -6.24 -7.65
N ALA A 47 -6.85 -5.68 -7.37
CA ALA A 47 -6.39 -5.44 -6.01
C ALA A 47 -7.30 -4.42 -5.31
N THR A 48 -7.51 -4.67 -4.02
CA THR A 48 -8.28 -3.80 -3.14
C THR A 48 -7.38 -3.24 -2.04
N PHE A 49 -7.71 -2.05 -1.56
CA PHE A 49 -7.02 -1.34 -0.49
C PHE A 49 -8.01 -1.15 0.64
N THR A 50 -7.65 -1.55 1.86
CA THR A 50 -8.57 -1.58 3.00
C THR A 50 -7.96 -0.79 4.15
N ASP A 51 -8.73 0.13 4.71
CA ASP A 51 -8.42 0.81 5.97
C ASP A 51 -9.32 0.27 7.11
N GLU A 52 -9.39 0.97 8.24
CA GLU A 52 -10.21 0.54 9.39
C GLU A 52 -11.73 0.56 9.12
N ILE A 53 -12.18 1.28 8.09
CA ILE A 53 -13.60 1.61 7.86
C ILE A 53 -14.09 1.02 6.53
N ASP A 54 -13.29 1.13 5.47
CA ASP A 54 -13.72 0.95 4.09
C ASP A 54 -12.73 0.13 3.24
N THR A 55 -13.22 -0.34 2.08
CA THR A 55 -12.43 -1.03 1.06
C THR A 55 -12.59 -0.38 -0.30
N TYR A 56 -11.47 -0.12 -0.96
CA TYR A 56 -11.36 0.69 -2.16
C TYR A 56 -10.69 -0.05 -3.30
N LYS A 57 -11.03 0.31 -4.53
CA LYS A 57 -10.22 -0.03 -5.71
C LYS A 57 -9.00 0.90 -5.80
N MET A 58 -7.97 0.47 -6.53
CA MET A 58 -6.72 1.24 -6.68
C MET A 58 -6.93 2.69 -7.12
N ASP A 59 -7.84 2.93 -8.06
CA ASP A 59 -8.12 4.28 -8.57
C ASP A 59 -8.84 5.16 -7.54
N GLN A 60 -9.75 4.58 -6.75
CA GLN A 60 -10.43 5.25 -5.65
C GLN A 60 -9.44 5.58 -4.54
N TRP A 61 -8.57 4.63 -4.19
CA TRP A 61 -7.51 4.80 -3.20
C TRP A 61 -6.56 5.93 -3.60
N MET A 62 -5.90 5.83 -4.75
CA MET A 62 -4.95 6.86 -5.24
C MET A 62 -5.54 8.27 -5.25
N LYS A 63 -6.80 8.43 -5.69
CA LYS A 63 -7.45 9.73 -5.78
C LYS A 63 -8.00 10.24 -4.45
N GLY A 64 -8.41 9.32 -3.58
CA GLY A 64 -9.04 9.59 -2.30
C GLY A 64 -8.01 9.92 -1.23
N THR A 65 -7.01 9.06 -1.07
CA THR A 65 -6.03 9.12 0.02
C THR A 65 -5.28 10.45 0.03
N GLN A 66 -4.80 10.95 -1.12
CA GLN A 66 -4.12 12.25 -1.20
C GLN A 66 -4.96 13.46 -0.72
N LYS A 67 -6.29 13.33 -0.64
CA LYS A 67 -7.17 14.41 -0.15
C LYS A 67 -7.28 14.44 1.37
N LEU A 68 -6.89 13.36 2.03
CA LEU A 68 -6.99 13.19 3.49
C LEU A 68 -5.79 13.78 4.22
N PHE A 69 -4.65 13.93 3.52
CA PHE A 69 -3.38 14.33 4.12
C PHE A 69 -2.91 15.69 3.63
N VAL A 70 -2.22 16.44 4.51
CA VAL A 70 -1.58 17.72 4.18
C VAL A 70 -0.08 17.49 4.22
N GLY A 71 0.58 17.40 3.06
CA GLY A 71 1.97 16.91 2.99
C GLY A 71 2.98 17.60 3.89
N GLU A 72 2.89 18.92 4.09
CA GLU A 72 3.78 19.65 5.00
C GLU A 72 3.54 19.37 6.50
N LYS A 73 2.42 18.71 6.83
CA LYS A 73 1.97 18.42 8.20
C LYS A 73 1.78 16.93 8.47
N SER A 74 1.98 16.08 7.48
CA SER A 74 1.79 14.64 7.57
C SER A 74 3.15 13.95 7.49
N ASP A 75 3.60 13.36 8.60
CA ASP A 75 4.82 12.56 8.69
C ASP A 75 4.42 11.10 8.99
N VAL A 76 4.50 10.23 7.99
CA VAL A 76 4.11 8.83 8.14
C VAL A 76 5.34 8.02 8.55
N ARG A 77 5.24 7.25 9.63
CA ARG A 77 6.29 6.29 10.02
C ARG A 77 5.73 4.90 10.13
N LEU A 78 6.52 3.92 9.70
CA LEU A 78 6.16 2.51 9.81
C LEU A 78 6.26 2.04 11.26
N VAL A 79 5.19 1.41 11.74
CA VAL A 79 5.16 0.71 13.03
C VAL A 79 5.41 -0.77 12.77
N GLY A 80 6.67 -1.17 12.92
CA GLY A 80 7.12 -2.54 12.61
C GLY A 80 7.55 -2.71 11.16
N ASP A 81 7.55 -3.96 10.69
CA ASP A 81 7.92 -4.29 9.31
C ASP A 81 6.67 -4.37 8.40
N VAL A 82 6.91 -4.40 7.09
CA VAL A 82 5.89 -4.71 6.10
C VAL A 82 5.82 -6.24 5.96
N ASP A 83 4.65 -6.81 6.20
CA ASP A 83 4.40 -8.25 6.06
C ASP A 83 3.90 -8.55 4.65
N VAL A 84 4.63 -9.42 3.96
CA VAL A 84 4.29 -9.89 2.61
C VAL A 84 3.92 -11.35 2.70
N THR A 85 2.75 -11.70 2.19
CA THR A 85 2.31 -13.08 1.97
C THR A 85 1.90 -13.25 0.51
N PRO A 86 1.75 -14.48 0.02
CA PRO A 86 1.26 -14.72 -1.34
C PRO A 86 -0.12 -14.10 -1.61
N GLU A 87 -0.89 -13.85 -0.55
CA GLU A 87 -2.21 -13.26 -0.64
C GLU A 87 -2.13 -11.74 -0.47
N LYS A 88 -1.48 -11.22 0.58
CA LYS A 88 -1.55 -9.80 0.95
C LYS A 88 -0.22 -9.15 1.29
N VAL A 89 -0.24 -7.82 1.25
CA VAL A 89 0.71 -6.96 1.96
C VAL A 89 0.00 -6.27 3.11
N GLU A 90 0.56 -6.35 4.31
CA GLU A 90 0.06 -5.66 5.50
C GLU A 90 1.18 -4.79 6.10
N PHE A 91 0.81 -3.60 6.55
CA PHE A 91 1.71 -2.72 7.27
C PHE A 91 0.91 -1.87 8.25
N ARG A 92 1.60 -1.36 9.26
CA ARG A 92 1.05 -0.41 10.22
C ARG A 92 1.88 0.85 10.19
N PHE A 93 1.25 1.98 10.45
CA PHE A 93 1.92 3.26 10.49
C PHE A 93 1.33 4.16 11.58
N ASP A 94 2.12 5.14 11.99
CA ASP A 94 1.68 6.28 12.78
C ASP A 94 1.87 7.59 11.98
N GLU A 95 1.13 8.62 12.40
CA GLU A 95 1.05 9.95 11.78
C GLU A 95 1.35 11.06 12.79
#